data_AF-A0A3B8RI01-F1
#
_entry.id   AF-A0A3B8RI01-F1
#
_cell.length_a   1.000
_cell.length_b   1.000
_cell.length_c   1.000
_cell.angle_alpha   90.00
_cell.angle_beta   90.00
_cell.angle_gamma   90.00
#
_symmetry.space_group_name_H-M   'P 1'
#
loop_
_entity.id
_entity.type
_entity.pdbx_description
1 polymer ?
#
loop_
_entity_poly.entity_id
_entity_poly.type
_entity_poly.pdbx_seq_one_letter_code
_entity_poly.pdbx_strand_id
1 'polypeptide(L)' 'MTSIPKIEQFRQVKMSIKKNRSYLLIGIDVSSKSSIACFYNVEKEILLRKYLIRHNLEDFQRFVYKIEQTMEMNNI' A
#
# COMPACT_ATOMS: atom_id res chain seq x y z
N MET A 1 -17.23 14.96 16.12
CA MET A 1 -16.47 13.79 15.65
C MET A 1 -15.07 14.24 15.26
N THR A 2 -14.07 14.00 16.09
CA THR A 2 -12.67 14.33 15.80
C THR A 2 -12.14 13.36 14.76
N SER A 3 -11.95 13.83 13.53
CA SER A 3 -11.34 13.04 12.46
C SER A 3 -9.90 12.69 12.86
N ILE A 4 -9.57 11.40 12.78
CA ILE A 4 -8.21 10.92 13.02
C ILE A 4 -7.28 11.64 12.02
N PRO A 5 -6.19 12.28 12.46
CA PRO A 5 -5.23 12.93 11.57
C PRO A 5 -4.74 11.95 10.48
N LYS A 6 -4.58 12.42 9.25
CA LYS A 6 -4.19 11.57 8.09
C LYS A 6 -2.94 10.73 8.35
N ILE A 7 -2.01 11.25 9.15
CA ILE A 7 -0.78 10.54 9.54
C ILE A 7 -1.06 9.33 10.44
N GLU A 8 -2.08 9.40 11.28
CA GLU A 8 -2.48 8.31 12.17
C GLU A 8 -3.31 7.27 11.43
N GLN A 9 -4.12 7.69 10.45
CA GLN A 9 -4.76 6.76 9.50
C GLN A 9 -3.71 5.96 8.71
N PHE A 10 -2.66 6.64 8.24
CA PHE A 10 -1.55 5.99 7.53
C PHE A 10 -0.77 5.01 8.43
N ARG A 11 -0.52 5.38 9.69
CA ARG A 11 0.09 4.49 10.68
C ARG A 11 -0.76 3.25 10.97
N GLN A 12 -2.08 3.39 11.06
CA GLN A 12 -3.00 2.28 11.26
C GLN A 12 -3.00 1.31 10.08
N VAL A 13 -3.00 1.82 8.84
CA VAL A 13 -2.86 0.98 7.63
C VAL A 13 -1.53 0.23 7.64
N LYS A 14 -0.42 0.91 7.94
CA LYS A 14 0.91 0.28 8.06
C LYS A 14 0.94 -0.82 9.12
N MET A 15 0.31 -0.60 10.27
CA MET A 15 0.23 -1.57 11.38
C MET A 15 -0.69 -2.76 11.06
N SER A 16 -1.81 -2.52 10.39
CA SER A 16 -2.73 -3.56 9.91
C SER A 16 -2.02 -4.51 8.94
N ILE A 17 -1.29 -3.95 7.96
CA ILE A 17 -0.48 -4.72 7.03
C ILE A 17 0.61 -5.51 7.76
N LYS A 18 1.29 -4.91 8.75
CA LYS A 18 2.34 -5.58 9.52
C LYS A 18 1.81 -6.75 10.39
N LYS A 19 0.55 -6.70 10.84
CA LYS A 19 -0.07 -7.79 11.61
C LYS A 19 -0.54 -8.94 10.71
N ASN A 20 -0.73 -8.71 9.42
CA ASN A 20 -1.11 -9.74 8.46
C ASN A 20 0.15 -10.41 7.91
N ARG A 21 0.51 -11.58 8.46
CA ARG A 21 1.81 -12.26 8.22
C ARG A 21 2.08 -12.67 6.76
N SER A 22 1.10 -12.56 5.87
CA SER A 22 1.20 -12.98 4.48
C SER A 22 1.68 -11.87 3.53
N TYR A 23 1.73 -10.60 3.96
CA TYR A 23 1.95 -9.49 3.04
C TYR A 23 2.81 -8.37 3.63
N LEU A 24 3.82 -7.97 2.86
CA LEU A 24 4.79 -6.97 3.26
C LEU A 24 4.70 -5.78 2.27
N LEU A 25 3.91 -4.77 2.61
CA LEU A 25 3.92 -3.51 1.85
C LEU A 25 5.18 -2.71 2.23
N ILE A 26 6.21 -2.70 1.37
CA ILE A 26 7.47 -2.01 1.64
C ILE A 26 7.96 -1.22 0.43
N GLY A 27 8.30 0.04 0.72
CA GLY A 27 8.94 0.98 -0.20
C GLY A 27 7.93 1.99 -0.69
N ILE A 28 7.51 2.90 0.20
CA ILE A 28 6.72 4.07 -0.18
C ILE A 28 7.65 5.28 -0.11
N ASP A 29 8.11 5.75 -1.26
CA ASP A 29 8.79 7.04 -1.38
C ASP A 29 7.74 8.13 -1.52
N VAL A 30 7.68 9.05 -0.55
CA VAL A 30 6.60 10.04 -0.42
C VAL A 30 7.12 11.42 -0.79
N SER A 31 6.52 12.02 -1.81
CA SER A 31 6.64 13.44 -2.12
C SER A 31 5.45 14.22 -1.55
N SER A 32 5.47 15.55 -1.67
CA SER A 32 4.36 16.40 -1.22
C SER A 32 3.01 16.12 -1.90
N LYS A 33 2.99 15.44 -3.04
CA LYS A 33 1.77 15.23 -3.87
C LYS A 33 1.56 13.80 -4.33
N SER A 34 2.52 12.93 -4.10
CA SER A 34 2.47 11.55 -4.58
C SER A 34 3.33 10.64 -3.73
N SER A 35 3.08 9.35 -3.87
CA SER A 35 3.86 8.28 -3.29
C SER A 35 4.21 7.28 -4.39
N ILE A 36 5.39 6.67 -4.33
CA ILE A 36 5.73 5.52 -5.18
C ILE A 36 5.77 4.30 -4.29
N ALA A 37 4.87 3.34 -4.51
CA ALA A 37 4.80 2.10 -3.76
C ALA A 37 5.47 0.94 -4.50
N CYS A 38 6.17 0.10 -3.74
CA CYS A 38 6.63 -1.23 -4.16
C CYS A 38 5.91 -2.29 -3.32
N PHE A 39 5.62 -3.44 -3.93
CA PHE A 39 4.95 -4.56 -3.27
C PHE A 39 5.79 -5.83 -3.41
N TYR A 40 6.02 -6.48 -2.29
CA TYR A 40 6.83 -7.69 -2.18
C TYR A 40 6.03 -8.79 -1.47
N ASN A 41 6.27 -10.04 -1.82
CA ASN A 41 5.78 -11.17 -1.04
C ASN A 41 6.67 -11.44 0.18
N VAL A 42 6.29 -12.42 1.01
CA VAL A 42 7.06 -12.84 2.20
C VAL A 42 8.46 -13.37 1.88
N GLU A 43 8.66 -13.86 0.66
CA GLU A 43 9.95 -14.35 0.14
C GLU A 43 10.82 -13.23 -0.46
N LYS A 44 10.33 -11.98 -0.40
CA LYS A 44 10.95 -10.78 -0.98
C LYS A 44 10.97 -10.75 -2.51
N GLU A 45 10.14 -11.55 -3.17
CA GLU A 45 9.91 -11.43 -4.60
C GLU A 45 9.07 -10.20 -4.90
N ILE A 46 9.39 -9.51 -5.99
CA ILE A 46 8.70 -8.28 -6.35
C ILE A 46 7.40 -8.61 -7.07
N LEU A 47 6.28 -8.33 -6.41
CA LEU A 47 4.95 -8.45 -6.99
C LEU A 47 4.54 -7.16 -7.73
N LEU A 48 5.00 -6.00 -7.26
CA LEU A 48 4.78 -4.71 -7.91
C LEU A 48 6.03 -3.83 -7.76
N ARG A 49 6.69 -3.52 -8.88
CA ARG A 49 7.98 -2.82 -8.86
C ARG A 49 7.90 -1.35 -8.45
N LYS A 50 7.06 -0.55 -9.09
CA LYS A 50 6.91 0.89 -8.83
C LYS A 50 5.51 1.32 -9.27
N TYR A 51 4.67 1.69 -8.31
CA TYR A 51 3.33 2.19 -8.57
C TYR A 51 3.18 3.60 -8.03
N LEU A 52 2.90 4.56 -8.91
CA LEU A 52 2.68 5.94 -8.53
C LEU A 52 1.26 6.11 -8.00
N ILE A 53 1.14 6.70 -6.81
CA ILE A 53 -0.11 7.01 -6.13
C ILE A 53 -0.11 8.52 -5.92
N ARG A 54 -0.91 9.29 -6.65
CA ARG A 54 -1.10 10.69 -6.29
C ARG A 54 -1.95 10.77 -5.02
N HIS A 55 -1.75 11.81 -4.21
CA HIS A 55 -2.46 11.99 -2.94
C HIS A 55 -3.90 12.47 -3.15
N ASN A 56 -4.68 11.71 -3.92
CA ASN A 56 -6.11 11.90 -4.15
C ASN A 56 -6.85 10.56 -3.92
N LEU A 57 -8.17 10.63 -3.77
CA LEU A 57 -8.99 9.46 -3.43
C LEU A 57 -9.02 8.40 -4.54
N GLU A 58 -9.09 8.85 -5.79
CA GLU A 58 -9.20 7.98 -6.96
C GLU A 58 -7.95 7.11 -7.14
N ASP A 59 -6.76 7.71 -7.05
CA ASP A 59 -5.49 6.98 -7.15
C ASP A 59 -5.28 6.06 -5.95
N PHE A 60 -5.76 6.45 -4.77
CA PHE A 60 -5.72 5.56 -3.61
C PHE A 60 -6.61 4.32 -3.83
N GLN A 61 -7.83 4.50 -4.34
CA GLN A 61 -8.72 3.38 -4.67
C GLN A 61 -8.15 2.48 -5.75
N ARG A 62 -7.58 3.06 -6.82
CA ARG A 62 -6.89 2.30 -7.88
C ARG A 62 -5.70 1.51 -7.33
N PHE A 63 -4.95 2.09 -6.41
CA PHE A 63 -3.84 1.42 -5.77
C PHE A 63 -4.31 0.21 -4.96
N VAL A 64 -5.34 0.37 -4.11
CA VAL A 64 -5.92 -0.73 -3.33
C VAL A 64 -6.38 -1.87 -4.25
N TYR A 65 -7.16 -1.53 -5.28
CA TYR A 65 -7.63 -2.51 -6.25
C TYR A 65 -6.48 -3.23 -6.98
N LYS A 66 -5.42 -2.50 -7.33
CA LYS A 66 -4.25 -3.10 -7.98
C LYS A 66 -3.53 -4.09 -7.06
N ILE A 67 -3.45 -3.78 -5.77
CA ILE A 67 -2.86 -4.68 -4.78
C ILE A 67 -3.71 -5.95 -4.64
N GLU A 68 -5.03 -5.82 -4.53
CA GLU A 68 -5.96 -6.97 -4.45
C GLU A 68 -5.83 -7.89 -5.67
N GLN A 69 -5.88 -7.33 -6.89
CA GLN A 69 -5.65 -8.10 -8.12
C GLN A 69 -4.29 -8.82 -8.12
N THR A 70 -3.25 -8.15 -7.61
CA THR A 70 -1.91 -8.73 -7.58
C THR A 70 -1.84 -9.88 -6.58
N MET A 71 -2.56 -9.83 -5.47
CA MET A 71 -2.68 -10.94 -4.53
C MET A 71 -3.41 -12.13 -5.18
N GLU A 72 -4.58 -11.88 -5.80
CA GLU A 72 -5.38 -12.91 -6.48
C GLU A 72 -4.59 -13.64 -7.58
N MET A 73 -3.89 -12.90 -8.44
CA MET A 73 -3.12 -13.48 -9.56
C MET A 73 -1.97 -14.39 -9.10
N ASN A 74 -1.44 -14.17 -7.90
CA ASN A 74 -0.32 -14.94 -7.39
C ASN A 74 -0.78 -16.10 -6.48
N ASN A 75 -2.09 -16.42 -6.44
CA ASN A 75 -2.71 -17.41 -5.55
C ASN A 75 -2.30 -17.22 -4.08
N ILE A 76 -2.16 -15.96 -3.66
CA ILE A 76 -1.83 -15.58 -2.27
C ILE A 76 -3.11 -15.12 -1.58
#